data_AF-A0A8H6RWK3-F1
#
_entry.id   AF-A0A8H6RWK3-F1
#
_cell.length_a   1.000
_cell.length_b   1.000
_cell.length_c   1.000
_cell.angle_alpha   90.00
_cell.angle_beta   90.00
_cell.angle_gamma   90.00
#
_symmetry.space_group_name_H-M   'P 1'
#
loop_
_entity.id
_entity.type
_entity.pdbx_description
1 polymer ?
#
loop_
_entity_poly.entity_id
_entity_poly.type
_entity_poly.pdbx_seq_one_letter_code
_entity_poly.pdbx_strand_id
1 'polypeptide(L)'
;MLLATLLLAAVAVAIPTFDGLSTQHNFISNVVPRSTPITAMGDAMRGKGHHLCSHNFDEPGNLTIIQTLHKAPPIFSLSPADQQLWQYQNESTVYPVTVLNTTGPSDDRPFLQLLVGKQPRSTNVISGGAWKWSGSSLRYWLGPKSNSGIYYSCPTGGSRLGLFTSLVPGPNPPGCNLVTLHGFSENIQR
;
A
#
# COMPACT_ATOMS: atom_id res chain seq x y z
N MET A 1 4.29 54.87 48.69
CA MET A 1 4.80 53.49 48.47
C MET A 1 3.62 52.64 48.01
N LEU A 2 3.86 51.69 47.10
CA LEU A 2 2.88 50.80 46.42
C LEU A 2 2.15 51.38 45.20
N LEU A 3 2.91 51.80 44.18
CA LEU A 3 2.35 51.94 42.82
C LEU A 3 3.44 51.65 41.78
N ALA A 4 4.11 50.50 41.89
CA ALA A 4 5.22 50.16 41.00
C ALA A 4 5.55 48.67 40.93
N THR A 5 4.58 47.76 40.95
CA THR A 5 4.84 46.33 40.70
C THR A 5 3.58 45.65 40.20
N LEU A 6 3.71 44.81 39.17
CA LEU A 6 2.67 44.03 38.46
C LEU A 6 2.03 44.70 37.24
N LEU A 7 2.79 44.81 36.14
CA LEU A 7 2.22 44.69 34.79
C LEU A 7 3.33 44.34 33.78
N LEU A 8 3.93 43.16 33.96
CA LEU A 8 4.66 42.46 32.90
C LEU A 8 4.14 41.02 32.85
N ALA A 9 2.93 40.87 32.31
CA ALA A 9 2.48 39.57 31.83
C ALA A 9 3.19 39.31 30.49
N ALA A 10 4.36 38.69 30.55
CA ALA A 10 5.02 38.16 29.37
C ALA A 10 4.11 37.08 28.79
N VAL A 11 3.48 37.36 27.65
CA VAL A 11 2.79 36.34 26.86
C VAL A 11 3.88 35.47 26.26
N ALA A 12 4.26 34.42 26.98
CA ALA A 12 5.05 33.33 26.42
C ALA A 12 4.17 32.66 25.36
N VAL A 13 4.37 33.05 24.10
CA VAL A 13 3.86 32.28 22.97
C VAL A 13 4.64 30.98 22.99
N ALA A 14 4.09 29.96 23.64
CA ALA A 14 4.55 28.60 23.50
C ALA A 14 4.31 28.22 22.02
N ILE A 15 5.33 28.40 21.19
CA ILE A 15 5.38 27.74 19.89
C ILE A 15 5.40 26.25 20.26
N PRO A 16 4.41 25.44 19.87
CA PRO A 16 4.48 24.01 20.10
C PRO A 16 5.70 23.50 19.35
N THR A 17 6.77 23.20 20.08
CA THR A 17 7.88 22.43 19.54
C THR A 17 7.35 21.02 19.38
N PHE A 18 7.24 20.56 18.14
CA PHE A 18 6.82 19.19 17.82
C PHE A 18 7.91 18.16 18.18
N ASP A 19 8.60 18.35 19.30
CA ASP A 19 9.54 17.38 19.88
C ASP A 19 8.74 16.30 20.59
N GLY A 20 8.21 15.36 19.80
CA GLY A 20 7.47 14.22 20.35
C GLY A 20 6.59 13.44 19.38
N LEU A 21 6.40 13.89 18.14
CA LEU A 21 5.68 13.12 17.10
C LEU A 21 6.61 12.08 16.45
N SER A 22 7.32 11.29 17.25
CA SER A 22 8.18 10.20 16.79
C SER A 22 7.38 8.93 16.47
N THR A 23 6.38 9.04 15.61
CA THR A 23 5.91 7.91 14.80
C THR A 23 5.36 8.49 13.49
N GLN A 24 6.07 8.29 12.38
CA GLN A 24 5.58 8.62 11.03
C GLN A 24 4.13 8.14 10.79
N HIS A 25 3.71 7.06 11.45
CA HIS A 25 2.34 6.54 11.43
C HIS A 25 1.27 7.52 11.94
N ASN A 26 1.52 8.28 13.01
CA ASN A 26 0.53 9.19 13.60
C ASN A 26 0.42 10.51 12.82
N PHE A 27 1.47 10.91 12.09
CA PHE A 27 1.42 12.09 11.24
C PHE A 27 0.66 11.80 9.93
N ILE A 28 0.90 10.64 9.32
CA ILE A 28 0.33 10.28 8.02
C ILE A 28 -1.16 9.90 8.12
N SER A 29 -1.62 9.35 9.24
CA SER A 29 -3.06 9.09 9.47
C SER A 29 -3.90 10.37 9.49
N ASN A 30 -3.31 11.50 9.91
CA ASN A 30 -3.96 12.81 9.95
C ASN A 30 -3.92 13.56 8.60
N VAL A 31 -2.91 13.30 7.76
CA VAL A 31 -2.72 13.98 6.46
C VAL A 31 -3.38 13.21 5.31
N VAL A 32 -3.37 11.87 5.35
CA VAL A 32 -4.05 11.02 4.37
C VAL A 32 -5.05 10.14 5.11
N PRO A 33 -6.34 10.53 5.14
CA PRO A 33 -7.38 9.71 5.75
C PRO A 33 -7.36 8.29 5.19
N ARG A 34 -7.56 7.30 6.07
CA ARG A 34 -7.65 5.85 5.72
C ARG A 34 -6.36 5.26 5.14
N SER A 35 -5.21 5.84 5.49
CA SER A 35 -3.90 5.32 5.12
C SER A 35 -3.48 4.18 6.08
N THR A 36 -3.00 3.07 5.53
CA THR A 36 -2.62 1.88 6.32
C THR A 36 -1.49 1.12 5.63
N PRO A 37 -0.54 0.54 6.39
CA PRO A 37 0.36 -0.45 5.82
C PRO A 37 -0.46 -1.68 5.42
N ILE A 38 -0.15 -2.24 4.25
CA ILE A 38 -0.84 -3.44 3.76
C ILE A 38 0.00 -4.65 4.15
N THR A 39 -0.57 -5.50 5.00
CA THR A 39 0.04 -6.74 5.47
C THR A 39 -0.26 -7.87 4.49
N ALA A 40 0.76 -8.63 4.14
CA ALA A 40 0.64 -9.83 3.32
C ALA A 40 0.54 -11.07 4.21
N MET A 41 -0.39 -11.96 3.91
CA MET A 41 -0.64 -13.19 4.65
C MET A 41 -0.67 -14.38 3.70
N GLY A 42 -0.18 -15.52 4.17
CA GLY A 42 -0.11 -16.77 3.40
C GLY A 42 0.74 -17.79 4.14
N ASP A 43 0.74 -19.04 3.68
CA ASP A 43 1.47 -20.13 4.35
C ASP A 43 2.98 -19.87 4.39
N ALA A 44 3.54 -19.30 3.33
CA ALA A 44 4.95 -18.90 3.26
C ALA A 44 5.29 -17.67 4.13
N MET A 45 4.29 -17.01 4.73
CA MET A 45 4.43 -15.73 5.44
C MET A 45 4.14 -15.85 6.95
N ARG A 46 3.96 -17.06 7.47
CA ARG A 46 3.64 -17.29 8.89
C ARG A 46 4.76 -16.80 9.81
N GLY A 47 4.37 -16.16 10.92
CA GLY A 47 5.26 -15.79 12.03
C GLY A 47 6.08 -14.51 11.86
N LYS A 48 5.96 -13.81 10.73
CA LYS A 48 6.74 -12.60 10.43
C LYS A 48 5.84 -11.54 9.79
N GLY A 49 6.04 -10.27 10.15
CA GLY A 49 5.33 -9.13 9.56
C GLY A 49 5.76 -8.90 8.12
N HIS A 50 5.01 -9.47 7.18
CA HIS A 50 5.22 -9.28 5.75
C HIS A 50 4.32 -8.16 5.25
N HIS A 51 4.86 -7.25 4.47
CA HIS A 51 4.13 -6.08 3.99
C HIS A 51 4.32 -5.89 2.48
N LEU A 52 3.29 -5.32 1.87
CA LEU A 52 3.34 -4.89 0.47
C LEU A 52 4.32 -3.73 0.33
N CYS A 53 5.25 -3.83 -0.61
CA CYS A 53 6.26 -2.81 -0.87
C CYS A 53 6.58 -2.73 -2.37
N SER A 54 7.14 -1.61 -2.81
CA SER A 54 7.85 -1.54 -4.08
C SER A 54 9.19 -2.28 -3.97
N HIS A 55 9.65 -2.87 -5.08
CA HIS A 55 10.93 -3.59 -5.13
C HIS A 55 12.10 -2.75 -4.61
N ASN A 56 12.12 -1.48 -4.98
CA ASN A 56 12.95 -0.46 -4.38
C ASN A 56 12.03 0.38 -3.49
N PHE A 57 12.22 0.34 -2.17
CA PHE A 57 11.32 0.97 -1.19
C PHE A 57 10.96 2.44 -1.46
N ASP A 58 11.82 3.15 -2.20
CA ASP A 58 11.69 4.59 -2.42
C ASP A 58 11.45 4.98 -3.89
N GLU A 59 11.24 3.98 -4.76
CA GLU A 59 11.04 4.19 -6.18
C GLU A 59 9.78 3.47 -6.69
N PRO A 60 9.05 4.08 -7.64
CA PRO A 60 7.98 3.40 -8.35
C PRO A 60 8.56 2.22 -9.14
N GLY A 61 7.87 1.08 -9.08
CA GLY A 61 8.25 -0.14 -9.78
C GLY A 61 7.33 -1.30 -9.43
N ASN A 62 7.77 -2.51 -9.71
CA ASN A 62 7.01 -3.72 -9.42
C ASN A 62 6.75 -3.84 -7.92
N LEU A 63 5.51 -4.18 -7.59
CA LEU A 63 5.15 -4.49 -6.21
C LEU A 63 5.63 -5.89 -5.86
N THR A 64 6.08 -6.01 -4.63
CA THR A 64 6.61 -7.22 -4.04
C THR A 64 6.20 -7.29 -2.57
N ILE A 65 6.54 -8.40 -1.93
CA ILE A 65 6.27 -8.61 -0.52
C ILE A 65 7.59 -8.84 0.17
N ILE A 66 7.82 -8.05 1.21
CA ILE A 66 9.05 -8.12 1.98
C ILE A 66 8.73 -8.31 3.45
N GLN A 67 9.72 -8.83 4.16
CA GLN A 67 9.72 -8.84 5.60
C GLN A 67 10.33 -7.52 6.10
N THR A 68 9.52 -6.64 6.68
CA THR A 68 10.02 -5.36 7.24
C THR A 68 10.56 -5.59 8.65
N LEU A 69 11.84 -6.01 8.73
CA LEU A 69 12.55 -6.19 10.00
C LEU A 69 13.15 -4.89 10.55
N HIS A 70 13.59 -3.99 9.66
CA HIS A 70 14.41 -2.82 10.03
C HIS A 70 13.99 -1.49 9.38
N LYS A 71 12.94 -1.49 8.56
CA LYS A 71 12.37 -0.28 7.93
C LYS A 71 10.87 -0.25 8.20
N ALA A 72 10.28 0.94 8.35
CA ALA A 72 8.83 1.06 8.44
C ALA A 72 8.19 0.62 7.12
N PRO A 73 7.06 -0.11 7.13
CA PRO A 73 6.38 -0.50 5.92
C PRO A 73 5.79 0.71 5.19
N PRO A 74 5.78 0.73 3.85
CA PRO A 74 5.09 1.75 3.06
C PRO A 74 3.60 1.80 3.40
N ILE A 75 3.06 3.00 3.28
CA ILE A 75 1.67 3.28 3.61
C ILE A 75 0.88 3.44 2.31
N PHE A 76 -0.30 2.83 2.27
CA PHE A 76 -1.21 2.89 1.14
C PHE A 76 -2.53 3.54 1.56
N SER A 77 -3.18 4.25 0.64
CA SER A 77 -4.51 4.80 0.83
C SER A 77 -5.41 4.46 -0.35
N LEU A 78 -6.65 4.07 -0.04
CA LEU A 78 -7.68 3.85 -1.04
C LEU A 78 -8.55 5.10 -1.14
N SER A 79 -8.53 5.76 -2.30
CA SER A 79 -9.36 6.93 -2.55
C SER A 79 -10.82 6.50 -2.82
N PRO A 80 -11.80 7.01 -2.04
CA PRO A 80 -13.20 6.66 -2.24
C PRO A 80 -13.80 7.19 -3.55
N ALA A 81 -13.25 8.29 -4.09
CA ALA A 81 -13.81 8.98 -5.24
C ALA A 81 -13.61 8.23 -6.56
N ASP A 82 -12.45 7.62 -6.74
CA ASP A 82 -12.03 6.93 -7.98
C ASP A 82 -11.73 5.45 -7.76
N GLN A 83 -11.85 4.95 -6.52
CA GLN A 83 -11.52 3.56 -6.16
C GLN A 83 -10.07 3.21 -6.54
N GLN A 84 -9.18 4.20 -6.52
CA GLN A 84 -7.76 4.03 -6.84
C GLN A 84 -6.95 3.84 -5.57
N LEU A 85 -6.05 2.85 -5.60
CA LEU A 85 -5.08 2.63 -4.53
C LEU A 85 -3.83 3.46 -4.81
N TRP A 86 -3.35 4.17 -3.79
CA TRP A 86 -2.20 5.06 -3.85
C TRP A 86 -1.16 4.63 -2.82
N GLN A 87 0.11 4.58 -3.21
CA GLN A 87 1.24 4.45 -2.29
C GLN A 87 1.77 5.84 -1.96
N TYR A 88 1.90 6.12 -0.66
CA TYR A 88 2.58 7.32 -0.19
C TYR A 88 4.09 7.13 -0.28
N GLN A 89 4.79 8.10 -0.89
CA GLN A 89 6.24 8.06 -1.01
C GLN A 89 6.92 9.07 -0.09
N ASN A 90 6.45 10.32 -0.12
CA ASN A 90 6.94 11.43 0.69
C ASN A 90 5.88 12.54 0.73
N GLU A 91 6.17 13.65 1.41
CA GLU A 91 5.22 14.75 1.66
C GLU A 91 4.66 15.39 0.38
N SER A 92 5.38 15.28 -0.73
CA SER A 92 5.00 15.90 -2.01
C SER A 92 4.58 14.89 -3.08
N THR A 93 4.69 13.58 -2.81
CA THR A 93 4.57 12.55 -3.85
C THR A 93 3.80 11.33 -3.38
N VAL A 94 2.74 11.02 -4.14
CA VAL A 94 1.99 9.76 -4.08
C VAL A 94 1.96 9.12 -5.45
N TYR A 95 1.99 7.80 -5.51
CA TYR A 95 1.97 7.05 -6.76
C TYR A 95 0.78 6.09 -6.83
N PRO A 96 0.08 5.99 -7.97
CA PRO A 96 -0.99 5.04 -8.14
C PRO A 96 -0.44 3.61 -8.22
N VAL A 97 -1.14 2.69 -7.57
CA VAL A 97 -0.97 1.26 -7.78
C VAL A 97 -1.77 0.85 -9.01
N THR A 98 -1.04 0.44 -10.04
CA THR A 98 -1.59 0.07 -11.35
C THR A 98 -1.39 -1.41 -11.61
N VAL A 99 -2.19 -1.92 -12.54
CA VAL A 99 -2.25 -3.34 -12.88
C VAL A 99 -1.93 -3.48 -14.37
N LEU A 100 -0.87 -4.21 -14.69
CA LEU A 100 -0.49 -4.50 -16.08
C LEU A 100 -1.04 -5.83 -16.52
N ASN A 101 -1.45 -5.90 -17.78
CA ASN A 101 -1.63 -7.18 -18.46
C ASN A 101 -0.25 -7.70 -18.86
N THR A 102 0.15 -8.86 -18.32
CA THR A 102 1.42 -9.50 -18.66
C THR A 102 1.20 -10.97 -18.95
N THR A 103 2.05 -11.55 -19.82
CA THR A 103 2.23 -13.00 -19.86
C THR A 103 2.86 -13.38 -18.52
N GLY A 104 2.08 -14.04 -17.67
CA GLY A 104 2.48 -14.35 -16.31
C GLY A 104 3.56 -15.41 -16.21
N PRO A 105 3.84 -15.91 -14.99
CA PRO A 105 4.74 -17.04 -14.77
C PRO A 105 4.20 -18.38 -15.31
N SER A 106 2.98 -18.41 -15.84
CA SER A 106 2.36 -19.56 -16.50
C SER A 106 1.65 -19.04 -17.76
N ASP A 107 2.02 -19.60 -18.92
CA ASP A 107 1.55 -19.18 -20.24
C ASP A 107 0.08 -19.55 -20.50
N ASP A 108 -0.52 -20.37 -19.64
CA ASP A 108 -1.84 -20.97 -19.87
C ASP A 108 -3.02 -20.07 -19.45
N ARG A 109 -2.77 -18.91 -18.81
CA ARG A 109 -3.83 -17.98 -18.38
C ARG A 109 -3.34 -16.54 -18.24
N PRO A 110 -4.24 -15.54 -18.42
CA PRO A 110 -3.88 -14.14 -18.23
C PRO A 110 -3.55 -13.86 -16.76
N PHE A 111 -2.34 -13.36 -16.53
CA PHE A 111 -1.91 -12.82 -15.24
C PHE A 111 -1.78 -11.32 -15.32
N LEU A 112 -2.03 -10.72 -14.17
CA LEU A 112 -1.97 -9.29 -14.00
C LEU A 112 -0.89 -8.96 -12.99
N GLN A 113 0.08 -8.13 -13.37
CA GLN A 113 1.16 -7.73 -12.48
C GLN A 113 0.83 -6.41 -11.79
N LEU A 114 1.09 -6.35 -10.49
CA LEU A 114 0.90 -5.14 -9.68
C LEU A 114 2.19 -4.31 -9.71
N LEU A 115 2.03 -3.00 -9.91
CA LEU A 115 3.14 -2.04 -9.82
C LEU A 115 2.69 -0.71 -9.24
N VAL A 116 3.66 0.08 -8.81
CA VAL A 116 3.49 1.47 -8.40
C VAL A 116 4.18 2.32 -9.45
N GLY A 117 3.47 3.25 -10.09
CA GLY A 117 3.97 3.87 -11.31
C GLY A 117 3.77 5.37 -11.38
N LYS A 118 4.73 6.10 -11.95
CA LYS A 118 4.61 7.54 -12.29
C LYS A 118 3.55 7.83 -13.36
N GLN A 119 3.23 6.83 -14.18
CA GLN A 119 2.32 7.00 -15.32
C GLN A 119 1.23 5.92 -15.30
N PRO A 120 -0.02 6.28 -14.98
CA PRO A 120 -1.16 5.37 -15.08
C PRO A 120 -1.57 5.03 -16.53
N ARG A 121 -0.82 5.47 -17.54
CA ARG A 121 -1.16 5.36 -18.98
C ARG A 121 -0.09 4.68 -19.83
N SER A 122 0.66 3.73 -19.27
CA SER A 122 1.48 2.84 -20.11
C SER A 122 0.57 1.90 -20.93
N THR A 123 0.99 1.52 -22.14
CA THR A 123 0.18 0.76 -23.11
C THR A 123 -0.36 -0.57 -22.56
N ASN A 124 0.30 -1.12 -21.54
CA ASN A 124 -0.06 -2.41 -20.94
C ASN A 124 -0.88 -2.26 -19.65
N VAL A 125 -1.17 -1.02 -19.20
CA VAL A 125 -1.98 -0.76 -18.00
C VAL A 125 -3.44 -1.01 -18.32
N ILE A 126 -4.08 -1.80 -17.46
CA ILE A 126 -5.51 -2.08 -17.56
C ILE A 126 -6.30 -0.85 -17.10
N SER A 127 -7.11 -0.31 -18.00
CA SER A 127 -8.07 0.75 -17.72
C SER A 127 -9.38 0.19 -17.15
N GLY A 128 -10.06 0.97 -16.29
CA GLY A 128 -11.38 0.61 -15.75
C GLY A 128 -11.34 -0.38 -14.59
N GLY A 129 -10.15 -0.60 -14.01
CA GLY A 129 -10.00 -1.34 -12.77
C GLY A 129 -10.38 -0.53 -11.54
N ALA A 130 -10.81 -1.20 -10.47
CA ALA A 130 -11.15 -0.59 -9.20
C ALA A 130 -10.63 -1.41 -8.02
N TRP A 131 -10.10 -0.75 -7.01
CA TRP A 131 -9.66 -1.32 -5.75
C TRP A 131 -10.77 -1.20 -4.69
N LYS A 132 -11.02 -2.27 -3.94
CA LYS A 132 -12.04 -2.29 -2.90
C LYS A 132 -11.60 -3.12 -1.71
N TRP A 133 -11.92 -2.63 -0.51
CA TRP A 133 -11.83 -3.43 0.70
C TRP A 133 -13.06 -4.34 0.83
N SER A 134 -12.83 -5.60 1.22
CA SER A 134 -13.86 -6.55 1.62
C SER A 134 -13.46 -7.11 2.98
N GLY A 135 -14.04 -6.54 4.04
CA GLY A 135 -13.49 -6.66 5.39
C GLY A 135 -12.08 -6.05 5.41
N SER A 136 -11.11 -6.79 5.96
CA SER A 136 -9.70 -6.37 5.92
C SER A 136 -9.01 -6.68 4.60
N SER A 137 -9.61 -7.47 3.70
CA SER A 137 -8.95 -7.97 2.48
C SER A 137 -9.06 -6.99 1.31
N LEU A 138 -7.93 -6.67 0.67
CA LEU A 138 -7.88 -5.84 -0.53
C LEU A 138 -8.21 -6.66 -1.77
N ARG A 139 -9.18 -6.21 -2.56
CA ARG A 139 -9.58 -6.84 -3.82
C ARG A 139 -9.44 -5.88 -4.98
N TYR A 140 -9.11 -6.44 -6.14
CA TYR A 140 -9.15 -5.75 -7.42
C TYR A 140 -10.35 -6.24 -8.22
N TRP A 141 -11.01 -5.29 -8.89
CA TRP A 141 -12.18 -5.49 -9.73
C TRP A 141 -11.92 -4.94 -11.12
N LEU A 142 -12.39 -5.65 -12.13
CA LEU A 142 -12.40 -5.19 -13.51
C LEU A 142 -13.78 -5.51 -14.10
N GLY A 143 -14.64 -4.49 -14.14
CA GLY A 143 -16.07 -4.67 -14.43
C GLY A 143 -16.71 -5.67 -13.46
N PRO A 144 -17.33 -6.77 -13.94
CA PRO A 144 -17.97 -7.77 -13.09
C PRO A 144 -16.98 -8.80 -12.49
N LYS A 145 -15.72 -8.82 -12.94
CA LYS A 145 -14.73 -9.81 -12.49
C LYS A 145 -13.93 -9.27 -11.31
N SER A 146 -13.59 -10.15 -10.38
CA SER A 146 -12.71 -9.85 -9.24
C SER A 146 -11.63 -10.91 -9.12
N ASN A 147 -10.51 -10.55 -8.51
CA ASN A 147 -9.49 -11.51 -8.12
C ASN A 147 -9.81 -12.29 -6.84
N SER A 148 -10.99 -12.09 -6.25
CA SER A 148 -11.40 -12.71 -4.99
C SER A 148 -10.48 -12.42 -3.80
N GLY A 149 -9.61 -11.40 -3.91
CA GLY A 149 -8.59 -11.08 -2.89
C GLY A 149 -7.35 -11.98 -2.93
N ILE A 150 -7.18 -12.77 -3.99
CA ILE A 150 -6.05 -13.69 -4.15
C ILE A 150 -4.95 -13.05 -4.99
N TYR A 151 -3.73 -13.11 -4.46
CA TYR A 151 -2.51 -12.66 -5.11
C TYR A 151 -1.48 -13.79 -5.09
N TYR A 152 -0.47 -13.65 -5.93
CA TYR A 152 0.59 -14.62 -6.09
C TYR A 152 1.94 -13.91 -6.03
N SER A 153 2.76 -14.28 -5.06
CA SER A 153 4.17 -13.85 -5.01
C SER A 153 5.00 -14.84 -5.80
N CYS A 154 5.53 -14.39 -6.94
CA CYS A 154 6.18 -15.24 -7.91
C CYS A 154 7.60 -14.74 -8.21
N PRO A 155 8.56 -15.63 -8.47
CA PRO A 155 9.87 -15.23 -8.98
C PRO A 155 9.69 -14.50 -10.32
N THR A 156 10.25 -13.30 -10.40
CA THR A 156 10.43 -12.55 -11.64
C THR A 156 11.93 -12.59 -11.94
N GLY A 157 12.33 -12.71 -13.21
CA GLY A 157 13.71 -12.98 -13.63
C GLY A 157 14.81 -12.40 -12.71
N GLY A 158 15.73 -13.25 -12.25
CA GLY A 158 16.69 -12.96 -11.17
C GLY A 158 16.22 -13.49 -9.80
N SER A 159 16.67 -12.88 -8.70
CA SER A 159 16.29 -13.22 -7.31
C SER A 159 15.11 -12.39 -6.77
N ARG A 160 14.38 -11.70 -7.65
CA ARG A 160 13.34 -10.74 -7.26
C ARG A 160 11.97 -11.41 -7.29
N LEU A 161 11.11 -11.09 -6.32
CA LEU A 161 9.71 -11.52 -6.34
C LEU A 161 8.85 -10.41 -6.90
N GLY A 162 7.88 -10.76 -7.74
CA GLY A 162 6.84 -9.88 -8.24
C GLY A 162 5.48 -10.33 -7.71
N LEU A 163 4.57 -9.37 -7.55
CA LEU A 163 3.22 -9.63 -7.12
C LEU A 163 2.26 -9.66 -8.31
N PHE A 164 1.57 -10.77 -8.46
CA PHE A 164 0.65 -11.04 -9.56
C PHE A 164 -0.75 -11.36 -9.03
N THR A 165 -1.74 -11.28 -9.90
CA THR A 165 -3.11 -11.71 -9.62
C THR A 165 -3.78 -12.21 -10.89
N SER A 166 -4.95 -12.81 -10.77
CA SER A 166 -5.75 -13.24 -11.91
C SER A 166 -7.23 -13.08 -11.61
N LEU A 167 -7.98 -12.67 -12.63
CA LEU A 167 -9.43 -12.47 -12.57
C LEU A 167 -10.22 -13.74 -12.93
N VAL A 168 -9.53 -14.80 -13.33
CA VAL A 168 -10.11 -16.10 -13.67
C VAL A 168 -9.65 -17.08 -12.60
N PRO A 169 -10.55 -17.77 -11.89
CA PRO A 169 -10.17 -18.81 -10.94
C PRO A 169 -9.33 -19.90 -11.63
N GLY A 170 -8.34 -20.43 -10.93
CA GLY A 170 -7.47 -21.47 -11.47
C GLY A 170 -6.49 -21.99 -10.43
N PRO A 171 -5.72 -23.04 -10.77
CA PRO A 171 -4.71 -23.58 -9.89
C PRO A 171 -3.63 -22.54 -9.55
N ASN A 172 -2.95 -22.75 -8.42
CA ASN A 172 -1.80 -21.94 -8.04
C ASN A 172 -0.67 -22.15 -9.05
N PRO A 173 -0.03 -21.08 -9.59
CA PRO A 173 1.06 -21.25 -10.54
C PRO A 173 2.26 -21.95 -9.90
N PRO A 174 3.00 -22.76 -10.66
CA PRO A 174 4.16 -23.48 -10.13
C PRO A 174 5.22 -22.49 -9.62
N GLY A 175 5.75 -22.74 -8.43
CA GLY A 175 6.79 -21.89 -7.81
C GLY A 175 6.30 -20.56 -7.23
N CYS A 176 4.99 -20.28 -7.26
CA CYS A 176 4.40 -19.08 -6.65
C CYS A 176 3.79 -19.38 -5.30
N ASN A 177 3.89 -18.41 -4.39
CA ASN A 177 3.20 -18.45 -3.09
C ASN A 177 1.87 -17.71 -3.19
N LEU A 178 0.79 -18.36 -2.73
CA LEU A 178 -0.51 -17.71 -2.61
C LEU A 178 -0.49 -16.74 -1.43
N VAL A 179 -1.01 -15.53 -1.67
CA VAL A 179 -1.01 -14.44 -0.71
C VAL A 179 -2.36 -13.72 -0.70
N THR A 180 -2.79 -13.28 0.47
CA THR A 180 -3.85 -12.29 0.66
C THR A 180 -3.28 -10.99 1.23
N LEU A 181 -3.83 -9.86 0.78
CA LEU A 181 -3.41 -8.52 1.21
C LEU A 181 -4.45 -7.94 2.16
N HIS A 182 -4.00 -7.42 3.31
CA HIS A 182 -4.87 -6.95 4.37
C HIS A 182 -4.51 -5.57 4.91
N GLY A 183 -5.51 -4.73 5.13
CA GLY A 183 -5.41 -3.46 5.85
C GLY A 183 -6.16 -3.55 7.19
N PHE A 184 -5.55 -3.05 8.26
CA PHE A 184 -6.09 -3.16 9.63
C PHE A 184 -6.35 -1.81 10.31
N SER A 185 -6.48 -0.72 9.54
CA SER A 185 -6.82 0.59 10.10
C SER A 185 -8.19 0.58 10.82
N GLU A 186 -8.27 1.27 11.96
CA GLU A 186 -9.48 1.47 12.78
C GLU A 186 -10.68 2.04 11.99
N ASN A 187 -10.44 2.65 10.82
CA ASN A 187 -11.46 3.28 9.97
C ASN A 187 -11.87 2.46 8.73
N ILE A 188 -11.44 1.20 8.59
CA ILE A 188 -11.87 0.34 7.47
C ILE A 188 -13.27 -0.25 7.71
N GLN A 189 -13.78 -0.19 8.95
CA GLN A 189 -15.06 -0.77 9.35
C GLN A 189 -16.26 0.20 9.46
N ARG A 190 -16.13 1.46 9.03
CA ARG A 190 -17.28 2.41 9.02
C ARG A 190 -17.69 2.78 7.60
#